data_AF-A0AAW9V670-F1
#
_entry.id   AF-A0AAW9V670-F1
#
_cell.length_a   1.000
_cell.length_b   1.000
_cell.length_c   1.000
_cell.angle_alpha   90.00
_cell.angle_beta   90.00
_cell.angle_gamma   90.00
#
_symmetry.space_group_name_H-M   'P 1'
#
loop_
_entity.id
_entity.type
_entity.pdbx_description
1 polymer ?
#
loop_
_entity_poly.entity_id
_entity_poly.type
_entity_poly.pdbx_seq_one_letter_code
_entity_poly.pdbx_strand_id
1 'polypeptide(L)'
;MQMRDFNNGGDINVNGNLNIGDHAQNEFKFYIHCSNEELITERPFRAGNIKIEQRKKIKRLIPFYAITILLAFTAAIWAMYHGKADLITILMGGVSAFLGYQSLISTIEPNAFQKEEQAAVNEINKILKQRRVE
;
A
#
# COMPACT_ATOMS: atom_id res chain seq x y z
N MET A 1 0.54 13.98 29.37
CA MET A 1 1.97 14.06 29.04
C MET A 1 2.72 13.30 30.13
N GLN A 2 3.30 12.16 29.77
CA GLN A 2 4.07 11.33 30.68
C GLN A 2 5.54 11.73 30.50
N MET A 3 6.17 12.27 31.54
CA MET A 3 7.61 12.56 31.53
C MET A 3 8.37 11.23 31.42
N ARG A 4 9.29 11.14 30.45
CA ARG A 4 10.19 9.99 30.34
C ARG A 4 11.30 10.14 31.38
N ASP A 5 11.38 9.19 32.31
CA ASP A 5 12.50 9.08 33.23
C ASP A 5 13.77 8.73 32.44
N PHE A 6 14.77 9.59 32.55
CA PHE A 6 16.13 9.32 32.11
C PHE A 6 16.86 8.60 33.23
N ASN A 7 16.75 7.27 33.27
CA ASN A 7 17.56 6.44 34.16
C ASN A 7 18.93 6.21 33.51
N ASN A 8 19.92 7.04 33.84
CA ASN A 8 21.31 6.76 33.52
C ASN A 8 21.95 6.14 34.77
N GLY A 9 22.08 4.81 34.77
CA GLY A 9 22.52 3.99 35.91
C GLY A 9 24.01 4.10 36.23
N GLY A 10 24.52 5.32 36.42
CA GLY A 10 25.90 5.57 36.81
C GLY A 10 26.10 7.05 37.17
N ASP A 11 26.73 7.27 38.33
CA ASP A 11 26.98 8.55 38.99
C ASP A 11 27.44 9.66 38.01
N ILE A 12 26.54 10.58 37.65
CA ILE A 12 26.88 11.76 36.84
C ILE A 12 27.14 12.92 37.80
N ASN A 13 28.42 13.15 38.13
CA ASN A 13 28.83 14.36 38.82
C ASN A 13 28.85 15.53 37.82
N VAL A 14 27.83 16.37 37.87
CA VAL A 14 27.68 17.50 36.95
C VAL A 14 28.24 18.77 37.59
N ASN A 15 29.48 19.13 37.24
CA ASN A 15 30.07 20.42 37.60
C ASN A 15 30.27 21.29 36.35
N GLY A 16 29.18 21.52 35.61
CA GLY A 16 29.18 22.31 34.38
C GLY A 16 27.85 22.25 33.63
N ASN A 17 27.63 23.18 32.70
CA ASN A 17 26.41 23.24 31.89
C ASN A 17 26.37 22.04 30.91
N LEU A 18 25.56 21.02 31.23
CA LEU A 18 25.31 19.88 30.35
C LEU A 18 24.49 20.36 29.14
N ASN A 19 25.17 20.63 28.04
CA ASN A 19 24.52 20.88 26.76
C ASN A 19 24.37 19.53 26.04
N ILE A 20 23.25 18.84 26.30
CA ILE A 20 22.90 17.62 25.57
C ILE A 20 22.36 18.10 24.21
N GLY A 21 23.25 18.22 23.24
CA GLY A 21 22.88 18.46 21.85
C GLY A 21 22.14 17.23 21.32
N ASP A 22 20.81 17.31 21.31
CA ASP A 22 19.94 16.31 20.71
C ASP A 22 20.26 16.23 19.21
N HIS A 23 21.13 15.28 18.83
CA HIS A 23 21.40 14.92 17.44
C HIS A 23 20.25 14.11 16.85
N ALA A 24 19.00 14.47 17.19
CA ALA A 24 17.83 14.01 16.48
C ALA A 24 17.77 14.71 15.11
N GLN A 25 18.70 14.34 14.22
CA GLN A 25 18.58 14.55 12.78
C GLN A 25 17.44 13.66 12.24
N ASN A 26 16.22 13.95 12.67
CA ASN A 26 14.99 13.49 12.03
C ASN A 26 14.25 14.71 11.46
N GLU A 27 15.01 15.65 10.89
CA GLU A 27 14.43 16.61 9.97
C GLU A 27 14.06 15.85 8.71
N PHE A 28 12.76 15.73 8.43
CA PHE A 28 12.26 15.24 7.16
C PHE A 28 12.85 16.09 6.04
N LYS A 29 13.92 15.60 5.42
CA LYS A 29 14.63 16.30 4.35
C LYS A 29 13.76 16.26 3.10
N PHE A 30 13.36 17.42 2.59
CA PHE A 30 12.64 17.50 1.31
C PHE A 30 13.48 16.87 0.20
N TYR A 31 12.85 16.15 -0.75
CA TYR A 31 13.55 15.45 -1.84
C TYR A 31 14.48 16.35 -2.66
N ILE A 32 14.17 17.63 -2.72
CA ILE A 32 14.96 18.67 -3.41
C ILE A 32 16.34 18.84 -2.77
N HIS A 33 16.49 18.51 -1.49
CA HIS A 33 17.76 18.59 -0.75
C HIS A 33 18.50 17.24 -0.68
N CYS A 34 17.87 16.12 -1.05
CA CYS A 34 18.52 14.81 -1.11
C CYS A 34 19.58 14.76 -2.21
N SER A 35 20.64 13.99 -1.96
CA SER A 35 21.67 13.72 -2.96
C SER A 35 21.13 12.85 -4.09
N ASN A 36 21.79 12.85 -5.25
CA ASN A 36 21.34 12.04 -6.38
C ASN A 36 21.35 10.53 -6.05
N GLU A 37 22.32 10.07 -5.27
CA GLU A 37 22.44 8.66 -4.86
C GLU A 37 21.34 8.23 -3.89
N GLU A 38 20.96 9.12 -2.95
CA GLU A 38 19.81 8.92 -2.06
C GLU A 38 18.51 8.78 -2.86
N LEU A 39 18.29 9.68 -3.83
CA LEU A 39 17.09 9.70 -4.68
C LEU A 39 16.99 8.45 -5.58
N ILE A 40 18.10 7.99 -6.15
CA ILE A 40 18.15 6.77 -6.98
C ILE A 40 17.87 5.52 -6.14
N THR A 41 18.31 5.50 -4.88
CA THR A 41 18.10 4.36 -3.96
C THR A 41 16.67 4.36 -3.40
N GLU A 42 16.08 5.53 -3.18
CA GLU A 42 14.74 5.67 -2.60
C GLU A 42 13.61 5.35 -3.60
N ARG A 43 13.81 5.65 -4.89
CA ARG A 43 12.85 5.35 -5.97
C ARG A 43 12.43 3.87 -6.03
N PRO A 44 13.34 2.87 -6.10
CA PRO A 44 12.96 1.46 -6.12
C PRO A 44 12.39 0.98 -4.78
N PHE A 45 12.78 1.58 -3.66
CA PHE A 45 12.22 1.27 -2.34
C PHE A 45 10.74 1.63 -2.26
N ARG A 46 10.36 2.86 -2.65
CA ARG A 46 8.96 3.32 -2.69
C ARG A 46 8.13 2.53 -3.70
N ALA A 47 8.68 2.25 -4.89
CA ALA A 47 8.02 1.38 -5.86
C ALA A 47 7.83 -0.06 -5.33
N GLY A 48 8.77 -0.55 -4.50
CA GLY A 48 8.67 -1.82 -3.78
C GLY A 48 7.51 -1.82 -2.77
N ASN A 49 7.36 -0.74 -2.00
CA ASN A 49 6.27 -0.58 -1.03
C ASN A 49 4.90 -0.63 -1.70
N ILE A 50 4.73 0.02 -2.86
CA ILE A 50 3.49 -0.05 -3.65
C ILE A 50 3.14 -1.50 -4.01
N LYS A 51 4.14 -2.29 -4.47
CA LYS A 51 3.97 -3.70 -4.84
C LYS A 51 3.65 -4.58 -3.63
N ILE A 52 4.28 -4.33 -2.49
CA ILE A 52 4.03 -5.08 -1.25
C ILE A 52 2.59 -4.85 -0.78
N GLU A 53 2.14 -3.60 -0.76
CA GLU A 53 0.77 -3.27 -0.37
C GLU A 53 -0.26 -3.83 -1.35
N GLN A 54 0.01 -3.78 -2.66
CA GLN A 54 -0.86 -4.40 -3.67
C GLN A 54 -0.94 -5.92 -3.48
N ARG A 55 0.18 -6.58 -3.21
CA ARG A 55 0.21 -8.03 -2.92
C ARG A 55 -0.55 -8.38 -1.66
N LYS A 56 -0.46 -7.57 -0.60
CA LYS A 56 -1.26 -7.78 0.63
C LYS A 56 -2.75 -7.64 0.36
N LYS A 57 -3.17 -6.62 -0.42
CA LYS A 57 -4.57 -6.40 -0.82
C LYS A 57 -5.09 -7.61 -1.60
N ILE A 58 -4.36 -8.04 -2.62
CA ILE A 58 -4.74 -9.21 -3.44
C ILE A 58 -4.78 -10.48 -2.57
N LYS A 59 -3.75 -10.73 -1.75
CA LYS A 59 -3.68 -11.95 -0.91
C LYS A 59 -4.88 -12.08 0.04
N ARG A 60 -5.40 -10.97 0.57
CA ARG A 60 -6.61 -10.97 1.40
C ARG A 60 -7.88 -11.27 0.61
N LEU A 61 -7.94 -10.89 -0.66
CA LEU A 61 -9.13 -11.02 -1.50
C LEU A 61 -9.19 -12.34 -2.29
N ILE A 62 -8.05 -12.99 -2.55
CA ILE A 62 -7.96 -14.31 -3.19
C ILE A 62 -8.97 -15.33 -2.63
N PRO A 63 -9.08 -15.56 -1.30
CA PRO A 63 -10.00 -16.57 -0.79
C PRO A 63 -11.47 -16.24 -1.10
N PHE A 64 -11.87 -14.97 -1.07
CA PHE A 64 -13.23 -14.56 -1.40
C PHE A 64 -13.54 -14.83 -2.87
N TYR A 65 -12.64 -14.45 -3.78
CA TYR A 65 -12.81 -14.74 -5.21
C TYR A 65 -12.83 -16.25 -5.48
N ALA A 66 -12.00 -17.04 -4.80
CA ALA A 66 -11.99 -18.50 -4.94
C ALA A 66 -13.33 -19.12 -4.52
N ILE A 67 -13.91 -18.65 -3.41
CA ILE A 67 -15.24 -19.09 -2.94
C ILE A 67 -16.31 -18.69 -3.94
N THR A 68 -16.29 -17.46 -4.49
CA THR A 68 -17.29 -17.03 -5.48
C THR A 68 -17.26 -17.88 -6.75
N ILE A 69 -16.07 -18.26 -7.21
CA ILE A 69 -15.90 -19.14 -8.38
C ILE A 69 -16.46 -20.53 -8.06
N LEU A 70 -16.16 -21.06 -6.88
CA LEU A 70 -16.66 -22.37 -6.45
C LEU A 70 -18.20 -22.38 -6.37
N LEU A 71 -18.80 -21.33 -5.80
CA LEU A 71 -20.26 -21.17 -5.75
C LEU A 71 -20.89 -21.04 -7.14
N ALA A 72 -20.23 -20.35 -8.07
CA ALA A 72 -20.70 -20.25 -9.44
C ALA A 72 -20.72 -21.63 -10.13
N PHE A 73 -19.69 -22.46 -9.92
CA PHE A 73 -19.66 -23.82 -10.45
C PHE A 73 -20.74 -24.72 -9.85
N THR A 74 -20.93 -24.69 -8.53
CA THR A 74 -21.97 -25.51 -7.89
C THR A 74 -23.37 -25.08 -8.35
N ALA A 75 -23.63 -23.78 -8.48
CA ALA A 75 -24.88 -23.25 -9.01
C ALA A 75 -25.12 -23.67 -10.48
N ALA A 76 -24.08 -23.63 -11.32
CA ALA A 76 -24.18 -24.05 -12.71
C ALA A 76 -24.47 -25.55 -12.85
N ILE A 77 -23.79 -26.40 -12.06
CA ILE A 77 -24.03 -27.84 -12.02
C ILE A 77 -25.47 -28.12 -11.58
N TRP A 78 -25.94 -27.43 -10.53
CA TRP A 78 -27.31 -27.57 -10.03
C TRP A 78 -28.36 -27.17 -11.09
N ALA A 79 -28.14 -26.04 -11.77
CA ALA A 79 -29.02 -25.58 -12.84
C ALA A 79 -29.09 -26.58 -14.01
N MET A 80 -27.99 -27.26 -14.33
CA MET A 80 -27.94 -28.27 -15.40
C MET A 80 -28.81 -29.49 -15.08
N TYR A 81 -28.84 -29.96 -13.83
CA TYR A 81 -29.68 -31.08 -13.41
C TYR A 81 -31.17 -30.75 -13.30
N HIS A 82 -31.52 -29.49 -13.03
CA HIS A 82 -32.91 -29.06 -12.89
C HIS A 82 -33.52 -28.44 -14.15
N GLY A 83 -32.75 -28.25 -15.21
CA GLY A 83 -33.21 -28.00 -16.59
C GLY A 83 -34.02 -26.71 -16.83
N LYS A 84 -34.32 -25.93 -15.78
CA LYS A 84 -35.10 -24.69 -15.85
C LYS A 84 -34.22 -23.51 -15.48
N ALA A 85 -33.45 -23.03 -16.46
CA ALA A 85 -32.90 -21.69 -16.37
C ALA A 85 -34.05 -20.70 -16.63
N ASP A 86 -34.70 -20.25 -15.57
CA ASP A 86 -35.73 -19.23 -15.66
C ASP A 86 -35.07 -17.87 -16.02
N LEU A 87 -35.84 -16.95 -16.58
CA LEU A 87 -35.38 -15.60 -16.91
C LEU A 87 -34.76 -14.92 -15.67
N ILE A 88 -35.33 -15.18 -14.49
CA ILE A 88 -34.82 -14.72 -13.20
C ILE A 88 -33.39 -15.22 -12.93
N THR A 89 -33.09 -16.49 -13.25
CA THR A 89 -31.76 -17.08 -13.07
C THR A 89 -30.73 -16.41 -13.98
N ILE A 90 -31.10 -16.12 -15.22
CA ILE A 90 -30.24 -15.42 -16.18
C ILE A 90 -29.99 -13.98 -15.70
N LEU A 91 -31.03 -13.29 -15.24
CA LEU A 91 -30.94 -11.91 -14.77
C LEU A 91 -30.08 -11.80 -13.50
N MET A 92 -30.24 -12.74 -12.55
CA MET A 92 -29.39 -12.87 -11.37
C MET A 92 -27.93 -13.19 -11.73
N GLY A 93 -27.70 -14.04 -12.73
CA GLY A 93 -26.38 -14.28 -13.30
C GLY A 93 -25.74 -12.99 -13.85
N GLY A 94 -26.51 -12.17 -14.57
CA GLY A 94 -26.06 -10.88 -15.07
C GLY A 94 -25.70 -9.89 -13.96
N VAL A 95 -26.55 -9.76 -12.93
CA VAL A 95 -26.31 -8.87 -11.78
C VAL A 95 -25.06 -9.31 -11.01
N SER A 96 -24.90 -10.61 -10.74
CA SER A 96 -23.73 -11.14 -10.04
C SER A 96 -22.44 -10.93 -10.84
N ALA A 97 -22.47 -11.10 -12.16
CA ALA A 97 -21.33 -10.79 -13.03
C ALA A 97 -20.97 -9.29 -12.99
N PHE A 98 -21.96 -8.40 -13.04
CA PHE A 98 -21.74 -6.96 -12.95
C PHE A 98 -21.13 -6.54 -11.60
N LEU A 99 -21.66 -7.05 -10.49
CA LEU A 99 -21.13 -6.80 -9.15
C LEU A 99 -19.69 -7.34 -9.00
N GLY A 100 -19.42 -8.52 -9.55
CA GLY A 100 -18.07 -9.08 -9.61
C GLY A 100 -17.10 -8.18 -10.38
N TYR A 101 -17.52 -7.64 -11.52
CA TYR A 101 -16.73 -6.72 -12.32
C TYR A 101 -16.43 -5.40 -11.59
N GLN A 102 -17.44 -4.79 -10.96
CA GLN A 102 -17.28 -3.58 -10.13
C GLN A 102 -16.29 -3.83 -8.97
N SER A 103 -16.46 -4.96 -8.26
CA SER A 103 -15.56 -5.36 -7.17
C SER A 103 -14.11 -5.53 -7.64
N LEU A 104 -13.91 -6.10 -8.84
CA LEU A 104 -12.59 -6.25 -9.43
C LEU A 104 -11.95 -4.89 -9.74
N ILE A 105 -12.68 -3.94 -10.34
CA ILE A 105 -12.18 -2.59 -10.60
C ILE A 105 -11.78 -1.91 -9.30
N SER A 106 -12.62 -1.95 -8.27
CA SER A 106 -12.33 -1.37 -6.96
C SER A 106 -11.12 -2.04 -6.28
N THR A 107 -10.90 -3.32 -6.55
CA THR A 107 -9.71 -4.05 -6.08
C THR A 107 -8.43 -3.55 -6.76
N ILE A 108 -8.50 -3.20 -8.04
CA ILE A 108 -7.37 -2.69 -8.82
C ILE A 108 -7.09 -1.22 -8.49
N GLU A 109 -8.10 -0.45 -8.09
CA GLU A 109 -7.93 0.97 -7.81
C GLU A 109 -6.89 1.20 -6.69
N PRO A 110 -5.89 2.09 -6.93
CA PRO A 110 -4.81 2.34 -5.98
C PRO A 110 -5.34 3.06 -4.73
N ASN A 111 -4.90 2.58 -3.57
CA ASN A 111 -5.24 3.19 -2.28
C ASN A 111 -4.58 4.59 -2.15
N ALA A 112 -5.07 5.42 -1.23
CA ALA A 112 -4.52 6.76 -0.96
C ALA A 112 -3.00 6.71 -0.73
N PHE A 113 -2.52 5.77 0.08
CA PHE A 113 -1.09 5.52 0.30
C PHE A 113 -0.33 5.19 -1.00
N GLN A 114 -0.90 4.36 -1.88
CA GLN A 114 -0.25 4.02 -3.15
C GLN A 114 -0.21 5.22 -4.11
N LYS A 115 -1.23 6.07 -4.08
CA LYS A 115 -1.26 7.33 -4.84
C LYS A 115 -0.19 8.30 -4.32
N GLU A 116 -0.02 8.40 -3.00
CA GLU A 116 1.00 9.23 -2.36
C GLU A 116 2.42 8.73 -2.68
N GLU A 117 2.69 7.43 -2.53
CA GLU A 117 3.98 6.84 -2.88
C GLU A 117 4.30 7.01 -4.38
N GLN A 118 3.30 6.91 -5.25
CA GLN A 118 3.49 7.12 -6.68
C GLN A 118 3.73 8.60 -7.02
N ALA A 119 3.10 9.52 -6.30
CA ALA A 119 3.38 10.95 -6.43
C ALA A 119 4.82 11.28 -5.98
N ALA A 120 5.29 10.69 -4.89
CA ALA A 120 6.67 10.84 -4.43
C ALA A 120 7.69 10.30 -5.45
N VAL A 121 7.42 9.12 -6.05
CA VAL A 121 8.25 8.57 -7.14
C VAL A 121 8.28 9.51 -8.35
N ASN A 122 7.15 10.11 -8.72
CA ASN A 122 7.09 11.07 -9.82
C ASN A 122 7.87 12.35 -9.52
N GLU A 123 7.83 12.83 -8.28
CA GLU A 123 8.59 14.00 -7.83
C GLU A 123 10.10 13.73 -7.88
N ILE A 124 10.55 12.59 -7.36
CA ILE A 124 11.95 12.15 -7.45
C ILE A 124 12.40 12.10 -8.91
N ASN A 125 11.60 11.50 -9.79
CA ASN A 125 11.91 11.38 -11.22
C ASN A 125 12.01 12.76 -11.90
N LYS A 126 11.13 13.70 -11.52
CA LYS A 126 11.19 15.09 -11.99
C LYS A 126 12.47 15.80 -11.55
N ILE A 127 12.89 15.61 -10.30
CA ILE A 127 14.12 16.19 -9.75
C ILE A 127 15.36 15.62 -10.46
N LEU A 128 15.42 14.29 -10.64
CA LEU A 128 16.52 13.64 -11.35
C LEU A 128 16.65 14.13 -12.80
N LYS A 129 15.51 14.29 -13.49
CA LYS A 129 15.45 14.87 -14.84
C LYS A 129 15.88 16.34 -14.89
N GLN A 130 15.49 17.14 -13.90
CA GLN A 130 15.93 18.54 -13.78
C GLN A 130 17.45 18.64 -13.56
N ARG A 131 18.05 17.67 -12.85
CA ARG A 131 19.49 17.60 -12.60
C ARG A 131 20.28 16.96 -13.74
N ARG A 132 19.63 16.54 -14.84
CA ARG A 132 20.22 15.83 -15.99
C ARG A 132 21.00 14.56 -15.64
N VAL A 133 20.59 13.88 -14.57
CA VAL A 133 21.16 12.58 -14.19
C VAL A 133 20.46 11.44 -14.93
N GLU A 134 19.22 11.70 -15.39
CA GLU A 134 18.40 10.89 -16.31
C GLU A 134 17.69 11.84 -17.31
#